data_AF-A0A699UE35-F1
#
_entry.id   AF-A0A699UE35-F1
#
_cell.length_a   1.000
_cell.length_b   1.000
_cell.length_c   1.000
_cell.angle_alpha   90.00
_cell.angle_beta   90.00
_cell.angle_gamma   90.00
#
_symmetry.space_group_name_H-M   'P 1'
#
loop_
_entity.id
_entity.type
_entity.pdbx_description
1 polymer ?
#
loop_
_entity_poly.entity_id
_entity_poly.type
_entity_poly.pdbx_seq_one_letter_code
_entity_poly.pdbx_strand_id
1 'polypeptide(L)'
;VSAAKLPILNANEFDLWKMRIDQFFFMTDYSLWEVILNGDSLVTTRLVEDAKTLMESIKKRFGGNTKTKKVQKTFLKQQYKNFTGSSSESLDQIHNRLQKLVSQLEIHGVSLSQEDVNLKFL
;
A
#
# COMPACT_ATOMS: atom_id res chain seq x y z
N VAL A 1 19.94 -12.03 9.93
CA VAL A 1 18.99 -11.24 9.13
C VAL A 1 17.98 -12.21 8.52
N SER A 2 16.73 -12.21 9.00
CA SER A 2 15.69 -13.06 8.40
C SER A 2 15.12 -12.34 7.17
N ALA A 3 15.31 -12.91 5.98
CA ALA A 3 14.69 -12.40 4.77
C ALA A 3 13.16 -12.52 4.88
N ALA A 4 12.45 -11.40 4.79
CA ALA A 4 11.00 -11.41 4.74
C ALA A 4 10.55 -12.12 3.45
N LYS A 5 9.69 -13.15 3.57
CA LYS A 5 9.17 -13.91 2.41
C LYS A 5 8.15 -13.06 1.65
N LEU A 6 8.28 -13.04 0.32
CA LEU A 6 7.31 -12.41 -0.57
C LEU A 6 5.95 -13.14 -0.52
N PRO A 7 4.82 -12.42 -0.53
CA PRO A 7 3.50 -13.03 -0.63
C PRO A 7 3.31 -13.69 -2.00
N ILE A 8 2.80 -14.93 -2.01
CA ILE A 8 2.56 -15.72 -3.24
C ILE A 8 1.31 -15.21 -3.94
N LEU A 9 1.38 -15.01 -5.26
CA LEU A 9 0.25 -14.59 -6.09
C LEU A 9 -0.86 -15.64 -6.05
N ASN A 10 -2.00 -15.27 -5.49
CA ASN A 10 -3.22 -16.07 -5.47
C ASN A 10 -4.30 -15.38 -6.32
N ALA A 11 -4.66 -15.99 -7.46
CA ALA A 11 -5.67 -15.48 -8.38
C ALA A 11 -7.05 -15.25 -7.72
N ASN A 12 -7.43 -16.11 -6.76
CA ASN A 12 -8.72 -16.01 -6.05
C ASN A 12 -8.72 -14.89 -5.00
N GLU A 13 -7.54 -14.41 -4.60
CA GLU A 13 -7.33 -13.36 -3.60
C GLU A 13 -6.47 -12.23 -4.18
N PHE A 14 -6.62 -11.94 -5.48
CA PHE A 14 -5.70 -11.06 -6.20
C PHE A 14 -5.50 -9.70 -5.53
N ASP A 15 -6.57 -9.00 -5.12
CA ASP A 15 -6.36 -7.69 -4.50
C ASP A 15 -5.89 -7.78 -3.04
N LEU A 16 -6.12 -8.90 -2.35
CA LEU A 16 -5.49 -9.18 -1.05
C LEU A 16 -3.98 -9.40 -1.22
N TRP A 17 -3.58 -10.14 -2.26
CA TRP A 17 -2.19 -10.27 -2.64
C TRP A 17 -1.57 -8.93 -3.01
N LYS A 18 -2.30 -8.08 -3.76
CA LYS A 18 -1.88 -6.72 -4.10
C LYS A 18 -1.73 -5.85 -2.85
N MET A 19 -2.63 -5.93 -1.88
CA MET A 19 -2.44 -5.23 -0.60
C MET A 19 -1.21 -5.72 0.15
N ARG A 20 -0.95 -7.04 0.17
CA ARG A 20 0.23 -7.62 0.83
C ARG A 20 1.53 -7.22 0.14
N ILE A 21 1.55 -7.15 -1.20
CA ILE A 21 2.74 -6.72 -1.95
C ILE A 21 2.99 -5.22 -1.76
N ASP A 22 1.94 -4.39 -1.80
CA ASP A 22 2.04 -2.95 -1.52
C ASP A 22 2.60 -2.70 -0.11
N GLN A 23 2.15 -3.45 0.88
CA GLN A 23 2.68 -3.38 2.25
C GLN A 23 4.10 -3.90 2.40
N PHE A 24 4.43 -4.99 1.72
CA PHE A 24 5.77 -5.54 1.73
C PHE A 24 6.76 -4.47 1.28
N PHE A 25 6.49 -3.79 0.16
CA PHE A 25 7.34 -2.71 -0.31
C PHE A 25 7.29 -1.46 0.58
N PHE A 26 6.12 -1.12 1.14
CA PHE A 26 5.99 0.00 2.09
C PHE A 26 6.82 -0.19 3.36
N MET A 27 6.97 -1.42 3.86
CA MET A 27 7.74 -1.73 5.07
C MET A 27 9.21 -2.04 4.81
N THR A 28 9.56 -2.56 3.63
CA THR A 28 10.92 -3.09 3.38
C THR A 28 11.78 -2.17 2.53
N ASP A 29 11.24 -1.50 1.51
CA ASP A 29 11.98 -0.55 0.68
C ASP A 29 11.03 0.28 -0.21
N TYR A 30 10.63 1.46 0.27
CA TYR A 30 9.73 2.36 -0.44
C TYR A 30 10.37 2.93 -1.73
N SER A 31 11.69 3.07 -1.76
CA SER A 31 12.45 3.57 -2.92
C SER A 31 12.34 2.60 -4.10
N LEU A 32 12.31 1.29 -3.83
CA LEU A 32 12.17 0.26 -4.85
C LEU A 32 10.77 0.29 -5.51
N TRP A 33 9.73 0.58 -4.74
CA TRP A 33 8.36 0.74 -5.27
C TRP A 33 8.21 1.98 -6.14
N GLU A 34 8.81 3.11 -5.75
CA GLU A 34 8.81 4.31 -6.58
C GLU A 34 9.57 4.09 -7.89
N VAL A 35 10.66 3.33 -7.90
CA VAL A 35 11.38 2.97 -9.14
C VAL A 35 10.52 2.08 -10.04
N ILE A 36 9.80 1.10 -9.49
CA ILE A 36 8.90 0.21 -10.24
C ILE A 36 7.70 0.97 -10.83
N LEU A 37 7.18 1.98 -10.11
CA LEU A 37 6.04 2.78 -10.57
C LEU A 37 6.43 3.91 -11.53
N ASN A 38 7.49 4.64 -11.21
CA ASN A 38 7.86 5.91 -11.85
C ASN A 38 8.88 5.72 -12.98
N GLY A 39 9.70 4.66 -12.97
CA GLY A 39 10.55 4.30 -14.11
C GLY A 39 11.84 5.12 -14.30
N ASP A 40 12.29 5.87 -13.30
CA ASP A 40 13.30 6.94 -13.46
C ASP A 40 14.79 6.53 -13.41
N SER A 41 15.17 5.26 -13.66
CA SER A 41 16.60 4.86 -13.72
C SER A 41 17.03 4.28 -15.07
N LEU A 42 18.10 4.85 -15.63
CA LEU A 42 18.63 4.60 -16.99
C LEU A 42 19.16 3.18 -17.25
N VAL A 43 19.44 2.38 -16.22
CA VAL A 43 19.84 0.96 -16.34
C VAL A 43 18.64 0.01 -16.15
N THR A 44 17.51 0.54 -15.68
CA THR A 44 16.36 -0.22 -15.16
C THR A 44 15.11 -0.07 -16.04
N THR A 45 15.19 0.58 -17.19
CA THR A 45 14.00 0.89 -18.03
C THR A 45 13.30 -0.37 -18.55
N ARG A 46 14.06 -1.34 -19.09
CA ARG A 46 13.46 -2.55 -19.67
C ARG A 46 12.84 -3.49 -18.63
N LEU A 47 13.52 -3.70 -17.49
CA LEU A 47 13.00 -4.51 -16.39
C LEU A 47 11.81 -3.83 -15.68
N VAL A 48 11.82 -2.51 -15.57
CA VAL A 48 10.68 -1.74 -15.02
C VAL A 48 9.52 -1.73 -16.02
N GLU A 49 9.76 -1.58 -17.32
CA GLU A 49 8.72 -1.70 -18.35
C GLU A 49 8.08 -3.08 -18.36
N ASP A 50 8.87 -4.15 -18.26
CA ASP A 50 8.37 -5.51 -18.17
C ASP A 50 7.57 -5.72 -16.87
N ALA A 51 8.07 -5.23 -15.74
CA ALA A 51 7.36 -5.30 -14.46
C ALA A 51 6.05 -4.49 -14.47
N LYS A 52 6.06 -3.30 -15.08
CA LYS A 52 4.88 -2.43 -15.24
C LYS A 52 3.86 -3.07 -16.18
N THR A 53 4.31 -3.62 -17.30
CA THR A 53 3.46 -4.34 -18.27
C THR A 53 2.86 -5.60 -17.65
N LEU A 54 3.64 -6.34 -16.87
CA LEU A 54 3.17 -7.49 -16.10
C LEU A 54 2.13 -7.07 -15.07
N MET A 55 2.38 -6.00 -14.31
CA MET A 55 1.45 -5.45 -13.33
C MET A 55 0.13 -5.03 -13.99
N GLU A 56 0.17 -4.34 -15.12
CA GLU A 56 -1.02 -3.94 -15.86
C GLU A 56 -1.77 -5.14 -16.45
N SER A 57 -1.06 -6.14 -16.96
CA SER A 57 -1.66 -7.39 -17.46
C SER A 57 -2.36 -8.17 -16.35
N ILE A 58 -1.75 -8.21 -15.16
CA ILE A 58 -2.33 -8.86 -13.98
C ILE A 58 -3.54 -8.05 -13.49
N LYS A 59 -3.46 -6.71 -13.39
CA LYS A 59 -4.61 -5.84 -13.05
C LYS A 59 -5.75 -6.00 -14.05
N LYS A 60 -5.48 -6.09 -15.34
CA LYS A 60 -6.51 -6.29 -16.36
C LYS A 60 -7.18 -7.67 -16.25
N ARG A 61 -6.42 -8.69 -15.87
CA ARG A 61 -6.90 -10.08 -15.74
C ARG A 61 -7.68 -10.33 -14.45
N PHE A 62 -7.32 -9.66 -13.36
CA PHE A 62 -7.85 -9.95 -12.02
C PHE A 62 -8.47 -8.74 -11.29
N GLY A 63 -8.20 -7.52 -11.74
CA GLY A 63 -8.71 -6.26 -11.18
C GLY A 63 -10.11 -5.96 -11.68
N GLY A 64 -11.09 -6.62 -11.07
CA GLY A 64 -12.50 -6.43 -11.42
C GLY A 64 -13.50 -7.04 -10.45
N ASN A 65 -13.07 -7.47 -9.26
CA ASN A 65 -13.97 -8.14 -8.32
C ASN A 65 -14.59 -7.11 -7.35
N THR A 66 -15.93 -7.05 -7.33
CA THR A 66 -16.70 -6.18 -6.43
C THR A 66 -16.64 -6.61 -4.95
N LYS A 67 -16.24 -7.86 -4.69
CA LYS A 67 -16.06 -8.38 -3.32
C LYS A 67 -14.88 -7.73 -2.59
N THR A 68 -13.91 -7.19 -3.31
CA THR A 68 -12.63 -6.85 -2.70
C THR A 68 -12.46 -5.37 -2.34
N LYS A 69 -13.30 -4.47 -2.85
CA LYS A 69 -13.51 -3.14 -2.23
C LYS A 69 -13.88 -3.25 -0.75
N LYS A 70 -14.69 -4.24 -0.38
CA LYS A 70 -15.08 -4.49 1.01
C LYS A 70 -13.91 -4.99 1.84
N VAL A 71 -13.10 -5.90 1.30
CA VAL A 71 -11.89 -6.41 1.97
C VAL A 71 -10.84 -5.32 2.13
N GLN A 72 -10.62 -4.49 1.10
CA GLN A 72 -9.72 -3.33 1.14
C GLN A 72 -10.14 -2.33 2.19
N LYS A 73 -11.42 -2.00 2.24
CA LYS A 73 -12.00 -1.11 3.25
C LYS A 73 -11.80 -1.64 4.67
N THR A 74 -12.04 -2.93 4.91
CA THR A 74 -11.81 -3.57 6.22
C THR A 74 -10.33 -3.54 6.60
N PHE A 75 -9.45 -3.79 5.64
CA PHE A 75 -8.01 -3.79 5.85
C PHE A 75 -7.46 -2.40 6.17
N LEU A 76 -7.85 -1.37 5.41
CA LEU A 76 -7.47 0.02 5.67
C LEU A 76 -7.96 0.49 7.04
N LYS A 77 -9.17 0.10 7.44
CA LYS A 77 -9.68 0.36 8.80
C LYS A 77 -8.83 -0.33 9.87
N GLN A 78 -8.38 -1.55 9.63
CA GLN A 78 -7.49 -2.25 10.55
C GLN A 78 -6.11 -1.61 10.63
N GLN A 79 -5.55 -1.16 9.51
CA GLN A 79 -4.30 -0.39 9.48
C GLN A 79 -4.43 0.93 10.25
N TYR A 80 -5.54 1.64 10.07
CA TYR A 80 -5.81 2.87 10.82
C TYR A 80 -5.90 2.59 12.31
N LYS A 81 -6.64 1.55 12.70
CA LYS A 81 -6.77 1.15 14.10
C LYS A 81 -5.41 0.83 14.72
N ASN A 82 -4.56 0.11 13.98
CA ASN A 82 -3.22 -0.31 14.42
C ASN A 82 -2.13 0.74 14.17
N PHE A 83 -2.46 1.92 13.65
CA PHE A 83 -1.49 2.97 13.40
C PHE A 83 -0.87 3.45 14.71
N THR A 84 0.47 3.42 14.74
CA THR A 84 1.31 3.93 15.83
C THR A 84 2.55 4.58 15.22
N GLY A 85 2.98 5.72 15.78
CA GLY A 85 4.28 6.30 15.45
C GLY A 85 5.42 5.50 16.09
N SER A 86 6.57 5.42 15.42
CA SER A 86 7.81 4.91 16.02
C SER A 86 8.57 6.05 16.70
N SER A 87 9.29 5.75 17.80
CA SER A 87 10.19 6.72 18.45
C SER A 87 11.38 7.12 17.57
N SER A 88 11.65 6.38 16.50
CA SER A 88 12.68 6.66 15.49
C SER A 88 12.19 7.51 14.31
N GLU A 89 10.89 7.84 14.25
CA GLU A 89 10.30 8.64 13.18
C GLU A 89 10.09 10.08 13.61
N SER A 90 10.30 11.03 12.69
CA SER A 90 9.95 12.43 12.92
C SER A 90 8.43 12.63 12.88
N LEU A 91 7.95 13.69 13.54
CA LEU A 91 6.53 14.04 13.55
C LEU A 91 5.97 14.23 12.13
N ASP A 92 6.75 14.85 11.23
CA ASP A 92 6.35 15.04 9.83
C ASP A 92 6.22 13.73 9.07
N GLN A 93 7.11 12.76 9.33
CA GLN A 93 7.00 11.40 8.75
C GLN A 93 5.74 10.68 9.24
N ILE A 94 5.46 10.76 10.54
CA ILE A 94 4.25 10.18 11.14
C ILE A 94 3.01 10.84 10.56
N HIS A 95 3.00 12.17 10.45
CA HIS A 95 1.91 12.94 9.86
C HIS A 95 1.65 12.56 8.40
N ASN A 96 2.69 12.50 7.58
CA ASN A 96 2.58 12.14 6.16
C ASN A 96 2.05 10.70 5.98
N ARG A 97 2.50 9.75 6.81
CA ARG A 97 2.01 8.36 6.79
C ARG A 97 0.54 8.29 7.19
N LEU A 98 0.12 9.03 8.22
CA LEU A 98 -1.28 9.07 8.66
C LEU A 98 -2.18 9.72 7.60
N GLN A 99 -1.79 10.87 7.06
CA GLN A 99 -2.54 11.58 6.02
C GLN A 99 -2.75 10.74 4.76
N LYS A 100 -1.73 9.97 4.35
CA LYS A 100 -1.84 9.03 3.24
C LYS A 100 -2.89 7.95 3.51
N LEU A 101 -2.94 7.44 4.74
CA LEU A 101 -3.90 6.41 5.13
C LEU A 101 -5.34 6.96 5.20
N VAL A 102 -5.51 8.18 5.70
CA VAL A 102 -6.80 8.90 5.71
C VAL A 102 -7.29 9.14 4.28
N SER A 103 -6.42 9.65 3.40
CA SER A 103 -6.75 9.88 1.98
C SER A 103 -7.23 8.61 1.28
N GLN A 104 -6.58 7.47 1.56
CA GLN A 104 -7.01 6.18 1.00
C GLN A 104 -8.37 5.74 1.54
N LEU A 105 -8.65 5.95 2.83
CA LEU A 105 -9.94 5.64 3.43
C LEU A 105 -11.07 6.46 2.81
N GLU A 106 -10.84 7.75 2.57
CA GLU A 106 -11.81 8.64 1.94
C GLU A 106 -12.16 8.22 0.52
N ILE A 107 -11.17 7.88 -0.30
CA ILE A 107 -11.37 7.35 -1.67
C ILE A 107 -12.23 6.08 -1.66
N HIS A 108 -12.15 5.28 -0.59
CA HIS A 108 -12.96 4.07 -0.39
C HIS A 108 -14.28 4.32 0.37
N GLY A 109 -14.70 5.57 0.49
CA GLY A 109 -15.96 5.98 1.11
C GLY A 109 -15.98 5.75 2.62
N VAL A 110 -14.86 5.94 3.29
CA VAL A 110 -14.76 6.03 4.75
C VAL A 110 -14.32 7.44 5.09
N SER A 111 -15.26 8.26 5.56
CA SER A 111 -14.96 9.56 6.16
C SER A 111 -14.55 9.37 7.61
N LEU A 112 -13.45 10.01 8.02
CA LEU A 112 -13.02 10.12 9.42
C LEU A 112 -13.25 11.56 9.89
N SER A 113 -13.62 11.76 11.15
CA SER A 113 -13.64 13.13 11.68
C SER A 113 -12.22 13.61 11.99
N GLN A 114 -12.05 14.92 12.05
CA GLN A 114 -10.77 15.49 12.45
C GLN A 114 -10.44 15.11 13.90
N GLU A 115 -11.43 14.98 14.80
CA GLU A 115 -11.19 14.47 16.15
C GLU A 115 -10.62 13.05 16.14
N ASP A 116 -11.20 12.15 15.34
CA ASP A 116 -10.73 10.75 15.24
C ASP A 116 -9.27 10.66 14.75
N VAL A 117 -8.87 11.54 13.84
CA VAL A 117 -7.50 11.62 13.32
C VAL A 117 -6.56 12.22 14.35
N ASN A 118 -7.00 13.25 15.08
CA ASN A 118 -6.19 13.88 16.13
C ASN A 118 -5.88 12.91 17.29
N LEU A 119 -6.81 12.00 17.62
CA LEU A 119 -6.59 10.94 18.61
C LEU A 119 -5.43 9.98 18.27
N LYS A 120 -4.93 9.98 17.02
CA LYS A 120 -3.77 9.18 16.62
C LYS A 120 -2.42 9.81 16.94
N PHE A 121 -2.41 11.06 17.39
CA PHE A 121 -1.22 11.79 17.82
C PHE A 121 -1.08 11.88 19.35
N LEU A 122 -2.06 11.37 20.11
CA LEU A 122 -2.06 11.30 21.58
C LEU A 122 -1.58 9.92 22.05
#